data_AF-A0A496Z5B9-F1
#
_entry.id   AF-A0A496Z5B9-F1
#
_cell.length_a   1.000
_cell.length_b   1.000
_cell.length_c   1.000
_cell.angle_alpha   90.00
_cell.angle_beta   90.00
_cell.angle_gamma   90.00
#
_symmetry.space_group_name_H-M   'P 1'
#
loop_
_entity.id
_entity.type
_entity.pdbx_description
1 polymer ?
#
loop_
_entity_poly.entity_id
_entity_poly.type
_entity_poly.pdbx_seq_one_letter_code
_entity_poly.pdbx_strand_id
1 'polypeptide(L)'
;MKEPDGYLTEQKELEHHGVHGMKKLRVKCLKCGKEWDKESSVSWKPEDFTSSLCNSCFREIISPIIHKKQLREGNFDCFGKAGDYCDQLECKYRAWCLRWEEAGKGIKELAKVG
;
A
#
# COMPACT_ATOMS: atom_id res chain seq x y z
N MET A 1 -52.05 19.76 44.86
CA MET A 1 -52.01 19.99 43.39
C MET A 1 -51.19 18.81 42.84
N LYS A 2 -51.84 17.73 42.37
CA LYS A 2 -52.11 17.37 40.96
C LYS A 2 -50.87 17.45 40.03
N GLU A 3 -50.34 16.26 39.73
CA GLU A 3 -49.41 15.81 38.65
C GLU A 3 -49.96 16.11 37.21
N PRO A 4 -49.36 15.69 36.04
CA PRO A 4 -48.15 14.88 35.74
C PRO A 4 -47.33 15.33 34.46
N ASP A 5 -46.48 14.41 33.95
CA ASP A 5 -45.85 14.28 32.62
C ASP A 5 -44.64 15.18 32.32
N GLY A 6 -43.47 14.73 31.88
CA GLY A 6 -43.11 13.52 31.14
C GLY A 6 -42.35 13.96 29.88
N TYR A 7 -41.05 13.64 29.75
CA TYR A 7 -40.46 13.15 28.50
C TYR A 7 -38.97 12.80 28.64
N LEU A 8 -38.68 11.61 28.17
CA LEU A 8 -37.38 10.99 27.90
C LEU A 8 -36.41 11.91 27.14
N THR A 9 -35.12 11.84 27.46
CA THR A 9 -34.13 11.40 26.46
C THR A 9 -33.00 10.64 27.13
N GLU A 10 -33.06 9.34 26.89
CA GLU A 10 -32.05 8.31 27.04
C GLU A 10 -30.98 8.51 25.95
N GLN A 11 -29.77 8.92 26.33
CA GLN A 11 -28.55 8.73 25.52
C GLN A 11 -27.39 8.48 26.49
N LYS A 12 -27.33 7.27 27.08
CA LYS A 12 -26.38 6.22 26.69
C LYS A 12 -24.96 6.75 26.42
N GLU A 13 -24.13 6.56 27.44
CA GLU A 13 -22.77 6.03 27.37
C GLU A 13 -22.37 5.56 25.97
N LEU A 14 -21.43 6.27 25.33
CA LEU A 14 -20.45 5.69 24.42
C LEU A 14 -19.21 6.61 24.44
N GLU A 15 -18.47 6.56 25.55
CA GLU A 15 -17.01 6.58 25.44
C GLU A 15 -16.63 5.40 24.53
N HIS A 16 -16.38 5.65 23.26
CA HIS A 16 -15.69 4.70 22.39
C HIS A 16 -14.64 5.47 21.63
N HIS A 17 -13.41 5.41 22.17
CA HIS A 17 -12.14 5.39 21.46
C HIS A 17 -12.25 5.81 20.00
N GLY A 18 -11.76 7.02 19.69
CA GLY A 18 -11.46 7.45 18.35
C GLY A 18 -10.41 6.53 17.72
N VAL A 19 -10.85 5.37 17.23
CA VAL A 19 -10.14 4.61 16.22
C VAL A 19 -10.27 5.48 14.98
N HIS A 20 -9.30 6.35 14.76
CA HIS A 20 -9.10 6.98 13.45
C HIS A 20 -8.91 5.83 12.45
N GLY A 21 -10.01 5.36 11.87
CA GLY A 21 -10.01 4.38 10.80
C GLY A 21 -9.19 4.98 9.68
N MET A 22 -7.99 4.45 9.47
CA MET A 22 -7.10 4.89 8.40
C MET A 22 -7.88 4.74 7.09
N LYS A 23 -8.12 5.86 6.39
CA LYS A 23 -8.93 5.85 5.18
C LYS A 23 -8.15 5.11 4.10
N LYS A 24 -8.83 4.22 3.38
CA LYS A 24 -8.23 3.44 2.29
C LYS A 24 -8.31 4.24 0.99
N LEU A 25 -7.16 4.49 0.38
CA LEU A 25 -7.01 4.99 -0.96
C LEU A 25 -7.04 3.83 -1.95
N ARG A 26 -7.99 3.86 -2.88
CA ARG A 26 -8.09 2.92 -3.98
C ARG A 26 -7.10 3.32 -5.07
N VAL A 27 -6.35 2.35 -5.58
CA VAL A 27 -5.36 2.57 -6.63
C VAL A 27 -5.64 1.61 -7.76
N LYS A 28 -5.54 2.08 -9.00
CA LYS A 28 -5.66 1.25 -10.21
C LYS A 28 -4.38 1.30 -11.03
N CYS A 29 -3.89 0.13 -11.43
CA CYS A 29 -2.70 0.04 -12.26
C CYS A 29 -2.97 0.59 -13.66
N LEU A 30 -2.18 1.57 -14.09
CA LEU A 30 -2.27 2.16 -15.43
C LEU A 30 -1.99 1.17 -16.57
N LYS A 31 -1.19 0.13 -16.33
CA LYS A 31 -0.82 -0.86 -17.35
C LYS A 31 -1.78 -2.05 -17.39
N CYS A 32 -1.97 -2.72 -16.25
CA CYS A 32 -2.71 -3.99 -16.20
C CYS A 32 -4.11 -3.88 -15.58
N GLY A 33 -4.51 -2.71 -15.10
CA GLY A 33 -5.81 -2.51 -14.47
C GLY A 33 -5.98 -3.12 -13.08
N LYS A 34 -4.98 -3.81 -12.52
CA LYS A 34 -5.02 -4.36 -11.15
C LYS A 34 -5.34 -3.26 -10.13
N GLU A 35 -6.26 -3.54 -9.22
CA GLU A 35 -6.68 -2.62 -8.17
C GLU A 35 -6.17 -3.08 -6.79
N TRP A 36 -5.84 -2.12 -5.91
CA TRP A 36 -5.46 -2.38 -4.51
C TRP A 36 -5.70 -1.15 -3.64
N ASP A 37 -5.77 -1.35 -2.33
CA ASP A 37 -5.93 -0.28 -1.35
C ASP A 37 -4.58 0.10 -0.72
N LYS A 38 -4.40 1.38 -0.41
CA LYS A 38 -3.31 1.92 0.39
C LYS A 38 -3.86 2.75 1.54
N GLU A 39 -3.17 2.77 2.67
CA GLU A 39 -3.52 3.71 3.73
C GLU A 39 -3.29 5.15 3.26
N SER A 40 -4.24 6.02 3.57
CA SER A 40 -4.19 7.43 3.24
C SER A 40 -4.81 8.25 4.36
N SER A 41 -4.18 9.38 4.66
CA SER A 41 -4.75 10.42 5.52
C SER A 41 -5.77 11.29 4.76
N VAL A 42 -5.82 11.19 3.43
CA VAL A 42 -6.68 12.01 2.58
C VAL A 42 -8.05 11.34 2.42
N SER A 43 -9.10 12.15 2.46
CA SER A 43 -10.46 11.70 2.19
C SER A 43 -10.71 11.65 0.68
N TRP A 44 -11.05 10.47 0.16
CA TRP A 44 -11.40 10.23 -1.23
C TRP A 44 -12.87 9.85 -1.35
N LYS A 45 -13.52 10.14 -2.48
CA LYS A 45 -14.85 9.61 -2.75
C LYS A 45 -14.77 8.12 -3.10
N PRO A 46 -15.85 7.33 -2.88
CA PRO A 46 -15.86 5.90 -3.20
C PRO A 46 -15.46 5.57 -4.66
N GLU A 47 -15.76 6.47 -5.59
CA GLU A 47 -15.49 6.38 -7.02
C GLU A 47 -14.06 6.82 -7.43
N ASP A 48 -13.31 7.46 -6.53
CA ASP A 48 -11.98 7.97 -6.83
C ASP A 48 -10.93 6.85 -6.84
N PHE A 49 -10.12 6.81 -7.90
CA PHE A 49 -8.92 5.99 -7.96
C PHE A 49 -7.70 6.86 -8.28
N THR A 50 -6.60 6.59 -7.57
CA THR A 50 -5.31 7.13 -8.00
C THR A 50 -4.70 6.25 -9.10
N SER A 51 -4.02 6.92 -10.03
CA SER A 51 -3.29 6.28 -11.11
C SER A 51 -1.87 5.93 -10.66
N SER A 52 -1.51 4.65 -10.68
CA SER A 52 -0.15 4.19 -10.34
C SER A 52 0.23 2.93 -11.13
N LEU A 53 1.43 2.39 -10.94
CA LEU A 53 1.83 1.08 -11.48
C LEU A 53 1.88 0.06 -10.33
N CYS A 54 1.33 -1.13 -10.54
CA CYS A 54 1.57 -2.23 -9.61
C CYS A 54 3.05 -2.65 -9.67
N ASN A 55 3.57 -3.32 -8.62
CA ASN A 55 4.99 -3.67 -8.54
C ASN A 55 5.53 -4.38 -9.78
N SER A 56 4.76 -5.31 -10.36
CA SER A 56 5.14 -6.03 -11.59
C SER A 56 5.25 -5.08 -12.79
N CYS A 57 4.21 -4.27 -13.05
CA CYS A 57 4.20 -3.33 -14.17
C CYS A 57 5.21 -2.18 -14.00
N PHE A 58 5.42 -1.72 -12.76
CA PHE A 58 6.46 -0.74 -12.44
C PHE A 58 7.83 -1.29 -12.84
N ARG A 59 8.15 -2.52 -12.44
CA ARG A 59 9.43 -3.16 -12.80
C ARG A 59 9.58 -3.28 -14.31
N GLU A 60 8.59 -3.80 -15.00
CA GLU A 60 8.64 -3.96 -16.45
C GLU A 60 8.92 -2.63 -17.17
N ILE A 61 8.20 -1.56 -16.79
CA ILE A 61 8.33 -0.25 -17.44
C ILE A 61 9.62 0.47 -17.03
N ILE A 62 10.00 0.40 -15.76
CA ILE A 62 11.07 1.22 -15.19
C ILE A 62 12.45 0.55 -15.31
N SER A 63 12.53 -0.78 -15.37
CA SER A 63 13.82 -1.49 -15.45
C SER A 63 14.70 -0.99 -16.60
N PRO A 64 14.21 -0.86 -17.85
CA PRO A 64 15.05 -0.36 -18.95
C PRO A 64 15.58 1.05 -18.71
N ILE A 65 14.84 1.90 -18.00
CA ILE A 65 15.26 3.27 -17.66
C ILE A 65 16.37 3.24 -16.62
N ILE A 66 16.22 2.41 -15.58
CA ILE A 66 17.22 2.25 -14.53
C ILE A 66 18.49 1.59 -15.08
N HIS A 67 18.37 0.53 -15.89
CA HIS A 67 19.50 -0.14 -16.55
C HIS A 67 20.34 0.85 -17.36
N LYS A 68 19.69 1.68 -18.19
CA LYS A 68 20.38 2.75 -18.94
C LYS A 68 21.09 3.75 -18.03
N LYS A 69 20.50 4.08 -16.88
CA LYS A 69 21.09 5.01 -15.90
C LYS A 69 22.29 4.37 -15.18
N GLN A 70 22.20 3.10 -14.79
CA GLN A 70 23.31 2.37 -14.17
C GLN A 70 24.53 2.35 -15.10
N LEU A 71 24.34 1.96 -16.36
CA LEU A 71 25.41 1.95 -17.36
C LEU A 71 26.03 3.34 -17.59
N ARG A 72 25.21 4.40 -17.65
CA ARG A 72 25.70 5.79 -17.81
C ARG A 72 26.53 6.26 -16.62
N GLU A 73 26.19 5.80 -15.42
CA GLU A 73 26.91 6.13 -14.18
C GLU A 73 28.14 5.23 -13.96
N GLY A 74 28.45 4.30 -14.88
CA GLY A 74 29.54 3.33 -14.72
C GLY A 74 29.26 2.21 -13.72
N ASN A 75 28.00 2.05 -13.32
CA ASN A 75 27.55 1.02 -12.39
C ASN A 75 27.20 -0.29 -13.13
N PHE A 76 27.19 -1.40 -12.39
CA PHE A 76 26.67 -2.67 -12.89
C PHE A 76 25.20 -2.57 -13.30
N ASP A 77 24.85 -3.16 -14.44
CA ASP A 77 23.48 -3.30 -14.93
C ASP A 77 22.74 -4.42 -14.17
N CYS A 78 22.48 -4.20 -12.89
CA CYS A 78 22.01 -5.24 -11.96
C CYS A 78 20.62 -4.98 -11.36
N PHE A 79 19.94 -3.88 -11.73
CA PHE A 79 18.61 -3.58 -11.18
C PHE A 79 17.63 -4.74 -11.40
N GLY A 80 16.95 -5.14 -10.33
CA GLY A 80 15.97 -6.22 -10.36
C GLY A 80 16.56 -7.64 -10.37
N LYS A 81 17.88 -7.83 -10.27
CA LYS A 81 18.50 -9.18 -10.32
C LYS A 81 18.78 -9.80 -8.94
N ALA A 82 18.66 -9.02 -7.86
CA ALA A 82 19.06 -9.40 -6.51
C ALA A 82 18.18 -10.47 -5.83
N GLY A 83 16.93 -10.66 -6.29
CA GLY A 83 15.98 -11.54 -5.59
C GLY A 83 15.70 -11.04 -4.17
N ASP A 84 16.13 -11.81 -3.17
CA ASP A 84 15.98 -11.54 -1.74
C ASP A 84 17.27 -11.04 -1.05
N TYR A 85 18.40 -10.95 -1.77
CA TYR A 85 19.68 -10.52 -1.20
C TYR A 85 20.44 -9.53 -2.08
N CYS A 86 20.91 -8.44 -1.47
CA CYS A 86 21.77 -7.44 -2.11
C CYS A 86 22.77 -6.91 -1.09
N ASP A 87 24.05 -7.12 -1.39
CA ASP A 87 25.23 -6.72 -0.62
C ASP A 87 25.55 -5.22 -0.76
N GLN A 88 25.08 -4.56 -1.81
CA GLN A 88 25.23 -3.12 -2.03
C GLN A 88 24.27 -2.32 -1.11
N LEU A 89 24.60 -2.22 0.17
CA LEU A 89 23.76 -1.58 1.21
C LEU A 89 23.38 -0.12 0.86
N GLU A 90 24.30 0.63 0.27
CA GLU A 90 24.13 2.03 -0.14
C GLU A 90 23.48 2.20 -1.52
N CYS A 91 23.07 1.11 -2.18
CA CYS A 91 22.44 1.20 -3.49
C CYS A 91 21.06 1.86 -3.39
N LYS A 92 20.89 3.01 -4.07
CA LYS A 92 19.62 3.76 -4.14
C LYS A 92 18.42 2.94 -4.63
N TYR A 93 18.65 1.83 -5.32
CA TYR A 93 17.61 0.94 -5.83
C TYR A 93 17.39 -0.32 -4.98
N ARG A 94 18.20 -0.53 -3.95
CA ARG A 94 18.21 -1.75 -3.13
C ARG A 94 16.83 -2.14 -2.63
N ALA A 95 16.07 -1.18 -2.08
CA ALA A 95 14.74 -1.43 -1.55
C ALA A 95 13.74 -1.89 -2.63
N TRP A 96 13.89 -1.50 -3.89
CA TRP A 96 13.03 -1.96 -4.98
C TRP A 96 13.45 -3.32 -5.52
N CYS A 97 14.75 -3.62 -5.51
CA CYS A 97 15.27 -4.95 -5.81
C CYS A 97 14.76 -5.98 -4.80
N LEU A 98 14.85 -5.68 -3.49
CA LEU A 98 14.52 -6.58 -2.39
C LEU A 98 13.03 -6.68 -2.04
N ARG A 99 12.19 -5.71 -2.46
CA ARG A 99 10.72 -5.76 -2.29
C ARG A 99 10.03 -6.81 -3.19
N TRP A 100 10.71 -7.92 -3.47
CA TRP A 100 10.20 -9.02 -4.29
C TRP A 100 9.07 -9.79 -3.58
N GLU A 101 9.06 -9.85 -2.24
CA GLU A 101 8.16 -10.73 -1.47
C GLU A 101 7.05 -10.08 -0.63
N GLU A 102 6.95 -8.74 -0.52
CA GLU A 102 5.78 -8.12 0.14
C GLU A 102 4.45 -8.36 -0.62
N ALA A 103 4.51 -8.89 -1.85
CA ALA A 103 3.36 -9.38 -2.60
C ALA A 103 3.03 -10.88 -2.38
N GLY A 104 3.87 -11.62 -1.65
CA GLY A 104 3.72 -13.07 -1.42
C GLY A 104 3.61 -13.49 0.05
N LYS A 105 4.04 -12.66 1.00
CA LYS A 105 4.02 -13.02 2.43
C LYS A 105 2.64 -12.98 3.09
N GLY A 106 1.69 -12.20 2.56
CA GLY A 106 0.30 -12.21 3.04
C GLY A 106 -0.47 -13.52 2.77
N ILE A 107 0.02 -14.41 1.89
CA ILE A 107 -0.67 -15.67 1.55
C ILE A 107 -0.10 -16.86 2.34
N LYS A 108 1.21 -16.86 2.65
CA LYS A 108 1.83 -17.99 3.37
C LYS A 108 1.57 -17.99 4.88
N GLU A 109 1.20 -16.87 5.49
CA GLU A 109 0.80 -16.82 6.91
C GLU A 109 -0.67 -17.24 7.14
N LEU A 110 -1.57 -17.01 6.18
CA LEU A 110 -2.97 -17.48 6.25
C LEU A 110 -3.11 -18.99 5.94
N ALA A 111 -2.20 -19.57 5.16
CA ALA A 111 -2.22 -20.99 4.81
C ALA A 111 -1.64 -21.93 5.87
N LYS A 112 -1.23 -21.42 7.04
CA LYS A 112 -0.70 -22.23 8.17
C LYS A 112 -1.65 -22.34 9.37
N VAL A 113 -2.85 -21.75 9.28
CA VAL A 113 -3.89 -21.80 10.33
C VAL A 113 -5.14 -22.53 9.83
N GLY A 114 -5.02 -23.33 8.76
CA GLY A 114 -6.08 -24.18 8.22
C GLY A 114 -5.68 -25.64 8.26
#